data_AF-A0A3S4IX82-F1
#
_entry.id   AF-A0A3S4IX82-F1
#
_cell.length_a   1.000
_cell.length_b   1.000
_cell.length_c   1.000
_cell.angle_alpha   90.00
_cell.angle_beta   90.00
_cell.angle_gamma   90.00
#
_symmetry.space_group_name_H-M   'P 1'
#
loop_
_entity.id
_entity.type
_entity.pdbx_description
1 polymer ?
#
loop_
_entity_poly.entity_id
_entity_poly.type
_entity_poly.pdbx_seq_one_letter_code
_entity_poly.pdbx_strand_id
1 'polypeptide(L)'
;MTGTLDNGALTNDSRPTLNGTGEAGATIRILDNGVEIGSATVDQSGNWRFTPNAPLESNAHIFTAVATDPVGNSGQPSDGFTLNIDAQAPDVPVITSVIDDNNQPTVPVLPGQSTDDRQPILNGTGEPGATITIFDNGTPLGTAQVGENGSWTFPVPAICQREAII
;
A
#
# COMPACT_ATOMS: atom_id res chain seq x y z
N MET A 1 0.61 9.90 1.89
CA MET A 1 1.65 10.95 1.96
C MET A 1 1.67 11.61 0.59
N THR A 2 1.49 12.92 0.48
CA THR A 2 1.66 13.63 -0.80
C THR A 2 3.07 14.20 -0.85
N GLY A 3 3.82 13.92 -1.91
CA GLY A 3 5.17 14.43 -2.13
C GLY A 3 5.52 14.36 -3.62
N THR A 4 6.48 15.18 -4.05
CA THR A 4 7.04 15.07 -5.41
C THR A 4 7.77 13.74 -5.53
N LEU A 5 7.52 13.02 -6.62
CA LEU A 5 8.16 11.74 -6.91
C LEU A 5 9.25 11.94 -7.95
N ASP A 6 10.40 11.31 -7.72
CA ASP A 6 11.48 11.28 -8.71
C ASP A 6 11.22 10.23 -9.78
N ASN A 7 11.89 10.36 -10.93
CA ASN A 7 11.83 9.36 -11.99
C ASN A 7 12.32 7.99 -11.49
N GLY A 8 11.50 6.96 -11.65
CA GLY A 8 11.75 5.61 -11.16
C GLY A 8 11.26 5.34 -9.72
N ALA A 9 10.59 6.30 -9.08
CA ALA A 9 10.05 6.12 -7.73
C ALA A 9 9.00 4.99 -7.65
N LEU A 10 8.83 4.46 -6.44
CA LEU A 10 7.75 3.55 -6.06
C LEU A 10 6.69 4.34 -5.26
N THR A 11 5.41 4.10 -5.54
CA THR A 11 4.30 4.71 -4.81
C THR A 11 3.14 3.73 -4.67
N ASN A 12 2.32 3.92 -3.63
CA ASN A 12 1.03 3.23 -3.49
C ASN A 12 -0.17 4.08 -3.92
N ASP A 13 0.08 5.27 -4.46
CA ASP A 13 -0.94 6.12 -5.07
C ASP A 13 -1.20 5.67 -6.51
N SER A 14 -2.34 5.00 -6.73
CA SER A 14 -2.78 4.56 -8.06
C SER A 14 -3.36 5.68 -8.93
N ARG A 15 -3.45 6.92 -8.44
CA ARG A 15 -3.90 8.08 -9.22
C ARG A 15 -2.93 9.27 -9.04
N PRO A 16 -1.65 9.10 -9.44
CA PRO A 16 -0.68 10.15 -9.28
C PRO A 16 -1.10 11.39 -10.09
N THR A 17 -0.77 12.57 -9.56
CA THR A 17 -1.02 13.82 -10.27
C THR A 17 0.21 14.22 -11.06
N LEU A 18 0.11 14.13 -12.38
CA LEU A 18 1.11 14.61 -13.32
C LEU A 18 0.95 16.12 -13.52
N ASN A 19 2.06 16.81 -13.65
CA ASN A 19 2.08 18.25 -13.88
C ASN A 19 3.29 18.61 -14.75
N GLY A 20 3.19 19.75 -15.42
CA GLY A 20 4.25 20.27 -16.27
C GLY A 20 3.90 21.63 -16.84
N THR A 21 4.68 22.05 -17.83
CA THR A 21 4.50 23.34 -18.51
C THR A 21 4.25 23.15 -20.01
N GLY A 22 3.77 24.20 -20.67
CA GLY A 22 3.53 24.23 -22.12
C GLY A 22 3.10 25.61 -22.63
N GLU A 23 2.78 25.69 -23.91
CA GLU A 23 2.18 26.89 -24.51
C GLU A 23 0.74 27.08 -24.00
N ALA A 24 0.39 28.29 -23.57
CA ALA A 24 -0.95 28.60 -23.05
C ALA A 24 -2.05 28.27 -24.07
N GLY A 25 -3.08 27.55 -23.61
CA GLY A 25 -4.18 27.08 -24.47
C GLY A 25 -3.88 25.83 -25.29
N ALA A 26 -2.65 25.32 -25.29
CA ALA A 26 -2.33 24.03 -25.90
C ALA A 26 -3.03 22.87 -25.17
N THR A 27 -3.28 21.79 -25.89
CA THR A 27 -3.76 20.53 -25.33
C THR A 27 -2.59 19.56 -25.18
N ILE A 28 -2.40 19.05 -23.96
CA ILE A 28 -1.42 18.02 -23.63
C ILE A 28 -2.14 16.68 -23.61
N ARG A 29 -1.74 15.76 -24.49
CA ARG A 29 -2.13 14.35 -24.44
C ARG A 29 -1.14 13.60 -23.56
N ILE A 30 -1.64 12.86 -22.58
CA ILE A 30 -0.83 12.06 -21.66
C ILE A 30 -0.93 10.61 -22.10
N LEU A 31 0.23 9.98 -22.30
CA LEU A 31 0.34 8.57 -22.63
C LEU A 31 1.02 7.82 -21.49
N ASP A 32 0.53 6.62 -21.21
CA ASP A 32 1.14 5.65 -20.32
C ASP A 32 1.49 4.39 -21.13
N ASN A 33 2.77 4.02 -21.15
CA ASN A 33 3.28 2.90 -21.93
C ASN A 33 2.87 2.97 -23.42
N GLY A 34 2.79 4.19 -23.96
CA GLY A 34 2.41 4.47 -25.36
C GLY A 34 0.90 4.52 -25.64
N VAL A 35 0.05 4.27 -24.64
CA VAL A 35 -1.41 4.36 -24.74
C VAL A 35 -1.90 5.67 -24.15
N GLU A 36 -2.74 6.42 -24.86
CA GLU A 36 -3.33 7.64 -24.32
C GLU A 36 -4.30 7.33 -23.17
N ILE A 37 -4.05 7.94 -22.00
CA ILE A 37 -4.89 7.79 -20.80
C ILE A 37 -5.73 9.03 -20.51
N GLY A 38 -5.49 10.12 -21.25
CA GLY A 38 -6.28 11.35 -21.17
C GLY A 38 -5.51 12.56 -21.64
N SER A 39 -6.08 13.74 -21.37
CA SER A 39 -5.50 15.01 -21.76
C SER A 39 -5.75 16.10 -20.72
N ALA A 40 -4.96 17.17 -20.80
CA ALA A 40 -5.10 18.38 -20.00
C ALA A 40 -4.83 19.61 -20.86
N THR A 41 -5.49 20.72 -20.56
CA THR A 41 -5.22 22.01 -21.22
C THR A 41 -4.18 22.79 -20.42
N VAL A 42 -3.25 23.45 -21.11
CA VAL A 42 -2.31 24.37 -20.49
C VAL A 42 -3.03 25.69 -20.17
N ASP A 43 -2.93 26.13 -18.92
CA ASP A 43 -3.50 27.38 -18.45
C ASP A 43 -2.79 28.62 -19.02
N GLN A 44 -3.34 29.80 -18.75
CA GLN A 44 -2.76 31.07 -19.19
C GLN A 44 -1.42 31.42 -18.53
N SER A 45 -1.05 30.72 -17.45
CA SER A 45 0.25 30.85 -16.79
C SER A 45 1.27 29.84 -17.33
N GLY A 46 0.90 29.02 -18.33
CA GLY A 46 1.77 28.04 -18.96
C GLY A 46 1.88 26.71 -18.20
N ASN A 47 0.98 26.42 -17.25
CA ASN A 47 1.01 25.20 -16.45
C ASN A 47 -0.14 24.25 -16.83
N TRP A 48 0.09 22.95 -16.68
CA TRP A 48 -0.96 21.95 -16.80
C TRP A 48 -0.87 20.92 -15.67
N ARG A 49 -2.01 20.30 -15.39
CA ARG A 49 -2.14 19.23 -14.41
C ARG A 49 -3.09 18.16 -14.94
N PHE A 50 -2.72 16.90 -14.71
CA PHE A 50 -3.53 15.74 -15.07
C PHE A 50 -3.54 14.74 -13.92
N THR A 51 -4.72 14.23 -13.60
CA THR A 51 -4.90 13.10 -12.67
C THR A 51 -5.74 12.06 -13.40
N PRO A 52 -5.31 10.79 -13.48
CA PRO A 52 -6.11 9.72 -14.08
C PRO A 52 -7.50 9.61 -13.43
N ASN A 53 -8.54 9.46 -14.24
CA ASN A 53 -9.91 9.28 -13.74
C ASN A 53 -10.11 7.90 -13.12
N ALA A 54 -9.52 6.87 -13.73
CA ALA A 54 -9.47 5.50 -13.22
C ALA A 54 -8.13 5.27 -12.50
N PRO A 55 -8.10 4.43 -11.45
CA PRO A 55 -6.84 3.99 -10.87
C PRO A 55 -6.01 3.25 -11.92
N LEU A 56 -4.71 3.52 -11.90
CA LEU A 56 -3.71 2.76 -12.64
C LEU A 56 -3.41 1.44 -11.93
N GLU A 57 -3.02 0.45 -12.71
CA GLU A 57 -2.69 -0.89 -12.20
C GLU A 57 -1.40 -0.89 -11.36
N SER A 58 -1.22 -1.92 -10.53
CA SER A 58 0.03 -2.07 -9.78
C SER A 58 1.12 -2.68 -10.66
N ASN A 59 1.83 -1.83 -11.42
CA ASN A 59 2.96 -2.22 -12.26
C ASN A 59 3.87 -1.01 -12.59
N ALA A 60 4.79 -1.19 -13.54
CA ALA A 60 5.63 -0.13 -14.06
C ALA A 60 4.92 0.66 -15.17
N HIS A 61 4.88 1.98 -14.99
CA HIS A 61 4.31 2.95 -15.92
C HIS A 61 5.40 3.84 -16.50
N ILE A 62 5.30 4.13 -17.80
CA ILE A 62 6.17 5.10 -18.48
C ILE A 62 5.28 6.19 -19.06
N PHE A 63 5.25 7.34 -18.39
CA PHE A 63 4.46 8.49 -18.83
C PHE A 63 5.22 9.33 -19.84
N THR A 64 4.55 9.69 -20.92
CA THR A 64 5.01 10.70 -21.90
C THR A 64 3.88 11.68 -22.20
N ALA A 65 4.24 12.86 -22.69
CA ALA A 65 3.28 13.89 -23.04
C ALA A 65 3.51 14.41 -24.46
N VAL A 66 2.42 14.69 -25.20
CA VAL A 66 2.45 15.32 -26.52
C VAL A 66 1.60 16.59 -26.48
N ALA A 67 2.20 17.74 -26.79
CA ALA A 67 1.47 19.00 -26.89
C ALA A 67 0.91 19.21 -28.31
N THR A 68 -0.30 19.74 -28.40
CA THR A 68 -0.92 20.25 -29.63
C THR A 68 -1.36 21.69 -29.43
N ASP A 69 -0.91 22.60 -30.29
CA ASP A 69 -1.24 24.02 -30.20
C ASP A 69 -2.73 24.29 -30.53
N PRO A 70 -3.25 25.51 -30.25
CA PRO A 70 -4.66 25.85 -30.52
C PRO A 70 -5.05 25.81 -32.01
N VAL A 71 -4.09 25.79 -32.93
CA VAL A 71 -4.34 25.74 -34.39
C VAL A 71 -4.15 24.32 -34.97
N GLY A 72 -3.80 23.34 -34.14
CA GLY A 72 -3.78 21.92 -34.47
C GLY A 72 -2.40 21.32 -34.78
N ASN A 73 -1.30 22.04 -34.58
CA ASN A 73 0.04 21.46 -34.78
C ASN A 73 0.49 20.69 -33.53
N SER A 74 0.89 19.43 -33.71
CA SER A 74 1.41 18.58 -32.63
C SER A 74 2.94 18.51 -32.60
N GLY A 75 3.51 18.48 -31.40
CA GLY A 75 4.94 18.26 -31.18
C GLY A 75 5.36 16.79 -31.14
N GLN A 76 6.65 16.54 -30.86
CA GLN A 76 7.16 15.22 -30.52
C GLN A 76 6.79 14.86 -29.06
N PRO A 77 6.71 13.56 -28.71
CA PRO A 77 6.58 13.13 -27.32
C PRO A 77 7.74 13.64 -26.45
N SER A 78 7.45 13.94 -25.18
CA SER A 78 8.46 14.23 -24.15
C SER A 78 9.35 13.01 -23.87
N ASP A 79 10.43 13.25 -23.12
CA ASP A 79 11.13 12.16 -22.43
C ASP A 79 10.17 11.40 -21.50
N GLY A 80 10.45 10.12 -21.30
CA GLY A 80 9.64 9.24 -20.46
C GLY A 80 9.89 9.45 -18.97
N PHE A 81 8.81 9.56 -18.19
CA PHE A 81 8.85 9.52 -16.73
C PHE A 81 8.36 8.15 -16.24
N THR A 82 9.25 7.39 -15.64
CA THR A 82 8.95 6.07 -15.09
C THR A 82 8.39 6.21 -13.67
N LEU A 83 7.31 5.49 -13.39
CA LEU A 83 6.75 5.38 -12.04
C LEU A 83 6.35 3.92 -11.80
N ASN A 84 6.75 3.38 -10.66
CA ASN A 84 6.32 2.06 -10.23
C ASN A 84 5.17 2.22 -9.24
N ILE A 85 4.02 1.61 -9.53
CA ILE A 85 2.85 1.65 -8.66
C ILE A 85 2.69 0.29 -7.99
N ASP A 86 2.56 0.31 -6.67
CA ASP A 86 2.18 -0.83 -5.85
C ASP A 86 1.08 -0.39 -4.88
N ALA A 87 -0.17 -0.54 -5.34
CA ALA A 87 -1.36 -0.23 -4.56
C ALA A 87 -2.01 -1.48 -3.95
N GLN A 88 -1.34 -2.64 -4.02
CA GLN A 88 -1.87 -3.87 -3.45
C GLN A 88 -1.71 -3.83 -1.93
N ALA A 89 -2.83 -3.96 -1.22
CA ALA A 89 -2.79 -4.14 0.23
C ALA A 89 -2.29 -5.55 0.56
N PRO A 90 -1.58 -5.74 1.69
CA PRO A 90 -1.21 -7.07 2.13
C PRO A 90 -2.39 -7.99 2.34
N ASP A 91 -2.17 -9.29 2.13
CA ASP A 91 -3.18 -10.31 2.39
C ASP A 91 -3.59 -10.34 3.87
N VAL A 92 -4.85 -10.69 4.12
CA VAL A 92 -5.39 -10.80 5.48
C VAL A 92 -4.62 -11.88 6.25
N PRO A 93 -3.99 -11.56 7.40
CA PRO A 93 -3.31 -12.56 8.19
C PRO A 93 -4.31 -13.49 8.87
N VAL A 94 -3.88 -14.73 9.11
CA VAL A 94 -4.69 -15.77 9.76
C VAL A 94 -4.00 -16.21 11.04
N ILE A 95 -4.76 -16.35 12.14
CA ILE A 95 -4.30 -17.05 13.34
C ILE A 95 -4.57 -18.54 13.12
N THR A 96 -3.51 -19.36 13.11
CA THR A 96 -3.59 -20.80 12.88
C THR A 96 -3.63 -21.60 14.16
N SER A 97 -3.00 -21.12 15.24
CA SER A 97 -3.06 -21.77 16.55
C SER A 97 -2.82 -20.82 17.70
N VAL A 98 -3.34 -21.22 18.86
CA VAL A 98 -3.02 -20.66 20.17
C VAL A 98 -2.45 -21.79 21.00
N ILE A 99 -1.28 -21.57 21.60
CA ILE A 99 -0.60 -22.57 22.43
C ILE A 99 -0.57 -22.09 23.87
N ASP A 100 -1.01 -22.97 24.77
CA ASP A 100 -0.82 -22.88 26.21
C ASP A 100 0.52 -23.56 26.54
N ASP A 101 1.46 -22.77 27.06
CA ASP A 101 2.79 -23.24 27.43
C ASP A 101 3.09 -23.14 28.93
N ASN A 102 2.06 -22.85 29.73
CA ASN A 102 2.15 -22.71 31.18
C ASN A 102 2.57 -24.03 31.88
N ASN A 103 2.25 -25.18 31.27
CA ASN A 103 2.65 -26.51 31.74
C ASN A 103 3.16 -27.41 30.60
N GLN A 104 3.88 -28.48 30.97
CA GLN A 104 4.36 -29.49 30.03
C GLN A 104 3.48 -30.75 30.07
N PRO A 105 3.12 -31.33 28.91
CA PRO A 105 3.42 -30.85 27.55
C PRO A 105 2.62 -29.58 27.21
N THR A 106 3.16 -28.73 26.32
CA THR A 106 2.41 -27.60 25.74
C THR A 106 1.18 -28.11 24.99
N VAL A 107 0.03 -27.44 25.11
CA VAL A 107 -1.24 -27.88 24.51
C VAL A 107 -1.86 -26.81 23.61
N PRO A 108 -2.52 -27.20 22.50
CA PRO A 108 -3.27 -26.25 21.69
C PRO A 108 -4.57 -25.85 22.38
N VAL A 109 -4.88 -24.56 22.36
CA VAL A 109 -6.16 -24.01 22.81
C VAL A 109 -7.10 -23.96 21.60
N LEU A 110 -8.16 -24.77 21.63
CA LEU A 110 -9.16 -24.82 20.54
C LEU A 110 -10.14 -23.64 20.63
N PRO A 111 -10.81 -23.27 19.51
CA PRO A 111 -11.81 -22.20 19.52
C PRO A 111 -12.88 -22.40 20.59
N GLY A 112 -13.11 -21.38 21.42
CA GLY A 112 -14.07 -21.40 22.52
C GLY A 112 -13.57 -22.05 23.81
N GLN A 113 -12.33 -22.54 23.87
CA GLN A 113 -11.72 -23.02 25.11
C GLN A 113 -11.11 -21.87 25.91
N SER A 114 -11.06 -22.04 27.22
CA SER A 114 -10.24 -21.24 28.12
C SER A 114 -8.87 -21.89 28.32
N THR A 115 -7.86 -21.09 28.66
CA THR A 115 -6.52 -21.52 29.08
C THR A 115 -6.19 -20.86 30.43
N ASP A 116 -5.37 -21.51 31.24
CA ASP A 116 -4.83 -20.92 32.47
C ASP A 116 -3.49 -20.17 32.23
N ASP A 117 -2.95 -20.27 31.02
CA ASP A 117 -1.82 -19.51 30.53
C ASP A 117 -2.19 -18.05 30.33
N ARG A 118 -1.42 -17.17 30.95
CA ARG A 118 -1.59 -15.71 30.88
C ARG A 118 -0.76 -15.07 29.77
N GLN A 119 0.07 -15.85 29.09
CA GLN A 119 0.96 -15.44 28.03
C GLN A 119 0.97 -16.45 26.87
N PRO A 120 -0.20 -16.87 26.36
CA PRO A 120 -0.25 -17.88 25.31
C PRO A 120 0.49 -17.43 24.06
N ILE A 121 0.98 -18.39 23.29
CA ILE A 121 1.68 -18.13 22.02
C ILE A 121 0.67 -18.21 20.88
N LEU A 122 0.50 -17.12 20.13
CA LEU A 122 -0.27 -17.10 18.90
C LEU A 122 0.64 -17.42 17.73
N ASN A 123 0.20 -18.30 16.84
CA ASN A 123 0.88 -18.56 15.57
C ASN A 123 -0.08 -18.28 14.43
N GLY A 124 0.47 -17.89 13.29
CA GLY A 124 -0.34 -17.58 12.13
C GLY A 124 0.43 -17.47 10.83
N THR A 125 -0.29 -17.07 9.79
CA THR A 125 0.24 -16.81 8.46
C THR A 125 -0.07 -15.39 7.99
N GLY A 126 0.69 -14.88 7.03
CA GLY A 126 0.47 -13.61 6.37
C GLY A 126 1.37 -13.46 5.14
N GLU A 127 1.31 -12.32 4.48
CA GLU A 127 2.23 -12.01 3.37
C GLU A 127 3.67 -11.86 3.90
N PRO A 128 4.68 -12.50 3.28
CA PRO A 128 6.08 -12.37 3.68
C PRO A 128 6.55 -10.91 3.78
N GLY A 129 7.23 -10.56 4.87
CA GLY A 129 7.70 -9.20 5.13
C GLY A 129 6.63 -8.23 5.63
N ALA A 130 5.36 -8.65 5.70
CA ALA A 130 4.32 -7.85 6.31
C ALA A 130 4.49 -7.77 7.84
N THR A 131 3.93 -6.71 8.43
CA THR A 131 3.83 -6.53 9.87
C THR A 131 2.40 -6.77 10.33
N ILE A 132 2.19 -7.76 11.19
CA ILE A 132 0.89 -8.08 11.78
C ILE A 132 0.73 -7.30 13.08
N THR A 133 -0.40 -6.62 13.28
CA THR A 133 -0.76 -6.04 14.58
C THR A 133 -1.80 -6.93 15.26
N ILE A 134 -1.50 -7.39 16.47
CA ILE A 134 -2.36 -8.28 17.25
C ILE A 134 -3.22 -7.42 18.17
N PHE A 135 -4.53 -7.70 18.22
CA PHE A 135 -5.49 -7.01 19.09
C PHE A 135 -6.22 -8.00 19.99
N ASP A 136 -6.50 -7.58 21.23
CA ASP A 136 -7.45 -8.22 22.14
C ASP A 136 -8.61 -7.26 22.43
N ASN A 137 -9.83 -7.66 22.07
CA ASN A 137 -11.04 -6.84 22.21
C ASN A 137 -10.87 -5.39 21.69
N GLY A 138 -10.17 -5.24 20.57
CA GLY A 138 -9.87 -3.94 19.94
C GLY A 138 -8.69 -3.16 20.55
N THR A 139 -8.06 -3.67 21.61
CA THR A 139 -6.84 -3.08 22.19
C THR A 139 -5.59 -3.72 21.56
N PRO A 140 -4.64 -2.93 21.02
CA PRO A 140 -3.41 -3.49 20.45
C PRO A 140 -2.55 -4.13 21.54
N LEU A 141 -2.15 -5.39 21.33
CA LEU A 141 -1.22 -6.14 22.19
C LEU A 141 0.23 -5.99 21.75
N GLY A 142 0.46 -5.84 20.45
CA GLY A 142 1.80 -5.75 19.87
C GLY A 142 1.82 -6.10 18.39
N THR A 143 3.01 -6.31 17.85
CA THR A 143 3.21 -6.64 16.44
C THR A 143 4.09 -7.87 16.25
N ALA A 144 3.86 -8.62 15.18
CA ALA A 144 4.72 -9.71 14.72
C ALA A 144 5.14 -9.49 13.25
N GLN A 145 6.38 -9.82 12.91
CA GLN A 145 6.84 -9.86 11.52
C GLN A 145 6.46 -11.19 10.89
N VAL A 146 5.98 -11.16 9.65
CA VAL A 146 5.82 -12.37 8.85
C VAL A 146 7.16 -12.74 8.21
N GLY A 147 7.65 -13.94 8.50
CA GLY A 147 8.87 -14.45 7.91
C GLY A 147 8.73 -14.70 6.40
N GLU A 148 9.87 -14.94 5.73
CA GLU A 148 9.91 -15.24 4.29
C GLU A 148 9.06 -16.47 3.90
N ASN A 149 8.83 -17.37 4.84
CA ASN A 149 7.97 -18.55 4.68
C ASN A 149 6.48 -18.27 4.91
N GLY A 150 6.08 -17.00 5.07
CA GLY A 150 4.69 -16.60 5.29
C GLY A 150 4.15 -16.89 6.69
N SER A 151 4.99 -17.30 7.65
CA SER A 151 4.58 -17.62 9.01
C SER A 151 5.00 -16.53 10.01
N TRP A 152 4.20 -16.34 11.06
CA TRP A 152 4.53 -15.47 12.18
C TRP A 152 4.18 -16.14 13.52
N THR A 153 4.88 -15.73 14.58
CA THR A 153 4.61 -16.14 15.97
C THR A 153 4.60 -14.92 16.87
N PHE A 154 3.71 -14.90 17.85
CA PHE A 154 3.52 -13.79 18.79
C PHE A 154 3.26 -14.34 20.19
N PRO A 155 4.26 -14.30 21.09
CA PRO A 155 4.05 -14.52 22.51
C PRO A 155 3.22 -13.36 23.09
N VAL A 156 2.05 -13.66 23.67
CA VAL A 156 1.23 -12.61 24.28
C VAL A 156 1.99 -12.01 25.46
N PRO A 157 2.27 -10.69 25.46
CA PRO A 157 2.99 -10.07 26.55
C PRO A 157 2.16 -10.12 27.84
N ALA A 158 2.83 -10.24 28.99
CA ALA A 158 2.24 -10.08 30.31
C ALA A 158 1.86 -8.60 30.54
N ILE A 159 0.88 -8.11 29.80
CA ILE A 159 0.20 -6.87 30.15
C ILE A 159 -0.70 -7.23 31.33
N CYS A 160 -0.49 -6.61 32.50
CA CYS A 160 -1.37 -6.80 33.64
C CYS A 160 -2.82 -6.58 33.18
N GLN A 161 -3.57 -7.67 32.96
CA GLN A 161 -5.00 -7.58 32.78
C GLN A 161 -5.51 -6.79 33.98
N ARG A 162 -6.20 -5.68 33.71
CA ARG A 162 -6.81 -4.81 34.71
C ARG A 162 -7.33 -5.67 35.84
N GLU A 163 -6.90 -5.36 37.07
CA GLU A 163 -7.49 -5.91 38.28
C GLU A 163 -9.00 -5.85 38.12
N ALA A 164 -9.64 -7.01 37.98
CA ALA A 164 -11.06 -7.12 38.20
C ALA A 164 -11.24 -6.84 39.70
N ILE A 165 -11.59 -5.60 40.02
CA ILE A 165 -12.11 -5.23 41.33
C ILE A 165 -13.37 -6.09 41.52
N ILE A 166 -13.28 -7.05 42.44
CA ILE A 166 -14.43 -7.73 43.04
C ILE A 166 -14.89 -6.87 44.24
#